data_AF-A0A1M5M0D4-F1
#
_entry.id   AF-A0A1M5M0D4-F1
#
_cell.length_a   1.000
_cell.length_b   1.000
_cell.length_c   1.000
_cell.angle_alpha   90.00
_cell.angle_beta   90.00
_cell.angle_gamma   90.00
#
_symmetry.space_group_name_H-M   'P 1'
#
loop_
_entity.id
_entity.type
_entity.pdbx_description
1 polymer ?
#
loop_
_entity_poly.entity_id
_entity_poly.type
_entity_poly.pdbx_seq_one_letter_code
_entity_poly.pdbx_strand_id
1 'polypeptide(L)'
;MKKTISHIFTLTLLFITFSCISYIKPIHTEPVPGSENITRKLVFQDGTLDVNFYGDYIFDKVDKNLIFFTNKEISGMLSNLTIKPSSQVLFTYTKSSIYNNMLGFYYEGKNLTDIKNNFSIKTPEKEMQNGLLYTYEYKGYYIMEFYRQQEKGVVRFISVNNSAKQAVEKFRLENNNVFFDINAQLWN
;
A
#
# COMPACT_ATOMS: atom_id res chain seq x y z
N MET A 1 47.20 -9.34 3.49
CA MET A 1 46.11 -8.74 2.69
C MET A 1 44.96 -9.69 2.32
N LYS A 2 45.15 -10.99 2.10
CA LYS A 2 44.05 -11.92 1.75
C LYS A 2 42.99 -12.13 2.86
N LYS A 3 43.38 -12.07 4.14
CA LYS A 3 42.45 -12.27 5.29
C LYS A 3 41.46 -11.10 5.48
N THR A 4 41.88 -9.87 5.19
CA THR A 4 41.04 -8.67 5.38
C THR A 4 39.93 -8.56 4.34
N ILE A 5 40.19 -9.00 3.09
CA ILE A 5 39.20 -9.01 2.00
C ILE A 5 38.11 -10.06 2.27
N SER A 6 38.47 -11.19 2.88
CA SER A 6 37.51 -12.24 3.24
C SER A 6 36.49 -11.73 4.25
N HIS A 7 36.90 -10.98 5.27
CA HIS A 7 35.97 -10.47 6.29
C HIS A 7 35.03 -9.37 5.78
N ILE A 8 35.47 -8.56 4.82
CA ILE A 8 34.61 -7.56 4.17
C ILE A 8 33.49 -8.25 3.37
N PHE A 9 33.82 -9.34 2.66
CA PHE A 9 32.85 -10.13 1.91
C PHE A 9 31.83 -10.83 2.83
N THR A 10 32.28 -11.37 3.96
CA THR A 10 31.36 -11.99 4.93
C THR A 10 30.43 -10.95 5.58
N LEU A 11 30.93 -9.75 5.87
CA LEU A 11 30.12 -8.66 6.44
C LEU A 11 29.08 -8.16 5.43
N THR A 12 29.44 -8.00 4.15
CA THR A 12 28.48 -7.63 3.10
C THR A 12 27.43 -8.71 2.87
N LEU A 13 27.80 -10.00 2.92
CA LEU A 13 26.87 -11.11 2.80
C LEU A 13 25.87 -11.17 3.98
N LEU A 14 26.33 -10.86 5.20
CA LEU A 14 25.47 -10.73 6.39
C LEU A 14 24.48 -9.57 6.25
N PHE A 15 24.90 -8.40 5.74
CA PHE A 15 23.99 -7.27 5.50
C PHE A 15 22.92 -7.55 4.43
N ILE A 16 23.21 -8.41 3.43
CA ILE A 16 22.22 -8.83 2.44
C ILE A 16 21.14 -9.72 3.08
N THR A 17 21.47 -10.50 4.12
CA THR A 17 20.47 -11.33 4.83
C THR A 17 19.57 -10.53 5.78
N PHE A 18 20.00 -9.35 6.24
CA PHE A 18 19.14 -8.42 6.99
C PHE A 18 18.30 -7.51 6.09
N SER A 19 18.50 -7.54 4.76
CA SER A 19 17.64 -6.82 3.82
C SER A 19 16.37 -7.59 3.45
N CYS A 20 16.04 -8.66 4.19
CA CYS A 20 14.72 -9.26 4.16
C CYS A 20 13.73 -8.22 4.69
N ILE A 21 13.21 -7.42 3.76
CA ILE A 21 12.03 -6.58 3.92
C ILE A 21 11.01 -7.43 4.69
N SER A 22 10.66 -6.98 5.89
CA SER A 22 9.59 -7.55 6.72
C SER A 22 8.27 -7.38 5.97
N TYR A 23 8.02 -8.25 5.00
CA TYR A 23 6.73 -8.36 4.35
C TYR A 23 5.76 -8.86 5.40
N ILE A 24 4.78 -8.02 5.74
CA ILE A 24 3.64 -8.46 6.55
C ILE A 24 2.91 -9.52 5.72
N LYS A 25 2.94 -10.76 6.20
CA LYS A 25 2.17 -11.85 5.60
C LYS A 25 0.69 -11.58 5.87
N PRO A 26 -0.16 -11.45 4.84
CA PRO A 26 -1.60 -11.45 5.08
C PRO A 26 -1.97 -12.78 5.73
N ILE A 27 -2.59 -12.74 6.91
CA ILE A 27 -3.15 -13.94 7.54
C ILE A 27 -4.44 -14.26 6.80
N HIS A 28 -4.53 -15.47 6.26
CA HIS A 28 -5.76 -16.00 5.68
C HIS A 28 -6.88 -15.86 6.71
N THR A 29 -7.96 -15.18 6.31
CA THR A 29 -9.16 -14.99 7.10
C THR A 29 -10.29 -15.65 6.34
N GLU A 30 -11.02 -16.54 7.01
CA GLU A 30 -12.14 -17.21 6.35
C GLU A 30 -13.22 -16.20 5.96
N PRO A 31 -13.86 -16.35 4.79
CA PRO A 31 -14.96 -15.48 4.39
C PRO A 31 -16.06 -15.48 5.45
N VAL A 32 -16.60 -14.31 5.76
CA VAL A 32 -17.79 -14.23 6.62
C VAL A 32 -18.99 -14.81 5.85
N PRO A 33 -19.71 -15.81 6.39
CA PRO A 33 -20.85 -16.40 5.69
C PRO A 33 -21.92 -15.36 5.35
N GLY A 34 -22.30 -15.24 4.08
CA GLY A 34 -23.34 -14.32 3.59
C GLY A 34 -22.86 -12.91 3.22
N SER A 35 -21.56 -12.62 3.27
CA SER A 35 -20.98 -11.35 2.83
C SER A 35 -20.43 -11.45 1.40
N GLU A 36 -20.82 -10.52 0.52
CA GLU A 36 -20.14 -10.32 -0.78
C GLU A 36 -18.72 -9.76 -0.62
N ASN A 37 -18.40 -9.23 0.56
CA ASN A 37 -17.10 -8.64 0.89
C ASN A 37 -16.24 -9.61 1.71
N ILE A 38 -14.94 -9.60 1.46
CA ILE A 38 -13.92 -10.32 2.20
C ILE A 38 -13.24 -9.36 3.17
N THR A 39 -13.33 -9.64 4.47
CA THR A 39 -12.54 -8.94 5.49
C THR A 39 -11.12 -9.50 5.54
N ARG A 40 -10.12 -8.62 5.60
CA ARG A 40 -8.72 -8.98 5.80
C ARG A 40 -8.15 -8.23 7.00
N LYS A 41 -7.53 -9.00 7.90
CA LYS A 41 -6.84 -8.46 9.07
C LYS A 41 -5.38 -8.17 8.74
N LEU A 42 -5.05 -6.89 8.69
CA LEU A 42 -3.67 -6.41 8.57
C LEU A 42 -3.05 -6.41 9.95
N VAL A 43 -1.90 -7.08 10.12
CA VAL A 43 -1.20 -7.13 11.40
C VAL A 43 0.09 -6.32 11.29
N PHE A 44 0.24 -5.35 12.18
CA PHE A 44 1.44 -4.53 12.34
C PHE A 44 2.07 -4.87 13.70
N GLN A 45 3.29 -4.40 13.96
CA GLN A 45 3.98 -4.68 15.24
C GLN A 45 3.12 -4.37 16.48
N ASP A 46 2.31 -3.30 16.39
CA ASP A 46 1.58 -2.79 17.55
C ASP A 46 0.05 -2.78 17.42
N GLY A 47 -0.51 -3.48 16.44
CA GLY A 47 -1.96 -3.50 16.27
C GLY A 47 -2.45 -4.23 15.04
N THR A 48 -3.77 -4.24 14.88
CA THR A 48 -4.42 -4.86 13.73
C THR A 48 -5.44 -3.94 13.11
N LEU A 49 -5.57 -4.02 11.79
CA LEU A 49 -6.58 -3.30 11.04
C LEU A 49 -7.40 -4.23 10.17
N ASP A 50 -8.70 -4.26 10.37
CA ASP A 50 -9.62 -4.98 9.50
C ASP A 50 -10.03 -4.07 8.34
N VAL A 51 -9.83 -4.57 7.12
CA VAL A 51 -10.20 -3.89 5.87
C VAL A 51 -11.05 -4.83 5.04
N ASN A 52 -12.20 -4.34 4.60
CA ASN A 52 -13.13 -5.08 3.75
C ASN A 52 -12.81 -4.83 2.27
N PHE A 53 -12.71 -5.88 1.50
CA PHE A 53 -12.50 -5.84 0.05
C PHE A 53 -13.64 -6.56 -0.66
N TYR A 54 -13.76 -6.40 -1.97
CA TYR A 54 -14.69 -7.22 -2.76
C TYR A 54 -14.30 -8.70 -2.74
N GLY A 55 -15.29 -9.56 -2.95
CA GLY A 55 -15.15 -11.03 -2.92
C GLY A 55 -14.14 -11.63 -3.90
N ASP A 56 -13.70 -10.91 -4.93
CA ASP A 56 -12.69 -11.39 -5.87
C ASP A 56 -11.24 -11.15 -5.41
N TYR A 57 -11.01 -10.44 -4.30
CA TYR A 57 -9.68 -10.12 -3.80
C TYR A 57 -9.04 -11.32 -3.09
N ILE A 58 -8.31 -12.11 -3.88
CA ILE A 58 -7.60 -13.32 -3.43
C ILE A 58 -6.08 -13.10 -3.59
N PHE A 59 -5.34 -13.16 -2.48
CA PHE A 59 -3.89 -12.90 -2.42
C PHE A 59 -3.02 -14.15 -2.66
N ASP A 60 -3.62 -15.31 -2.91
CA ASP A 60 -2.91 -16.59 -2.78
C ASP A 60 -2.01 -16.91 -3.98
N LYS A 61 -2.22 -16.25 -5.14
CA LYS A 61 -1.31 -16.29 -6.29
C LYS A 61 -1.22 -14.92 -6.97
N VAL A 62 -0.01 -14.37 -6.97
CA VAL A 62 0.33 -13.15 -7.69
C VAL A 62 0.50 -13.47 -9.19
N ASP A 63 -0.41 -13.01 -10.04
CA ASP A 63 -0.16 -12.99 -11.49
C ASP A 63 0.80 -11.85 -11.83
N LYS A 64 2.06 -12.19 -12.08
CA LYS A 64 3.12 -11.21 -12.38
C LYS A 64 2.86 -10.40 -13.66
N ASN A 65 2.01 -10.90 -14.56
CA ASN A 65 1.66 -10.18 -15.79
C ASN A 65 0.72 -8.99 -15.53
N LEU A 66 0.08 -8.95 -14.35
CA LEU A 66 -0.82 -7.88 -13.92
C LEU A 66 -0.13 -6.84 -13.03
N ILE A 67 1.18 -7.01 -12.82
CA ILE A 67 2.06 -6.06 -12.14
C ILE A 67 2.64 -5.12 -13.19
N PHE A 68 2.08 -3.91 -13.30
CA PHE A 68 2.50 -2.93 -14.33
C PHE A 68 3.69 -2.06 -13.90
N PHE A 69 4.37 -2.41 -12.82
CA PHE A 69 5.41 -1.59 -12.23
C PHE A 69 6.72 -2.35 -12.08
N THR A 70 7.78 -1.76 -12.61
CA THR A 70 9.16 -2.16 -12.34
C THR A 70 9.64 -1.49 -11.04
N ASN A 71 10.64 -2.08 -10.36
CA ASN A 71 11.22 -1.53 -9.12
C ASN A 71 11.58 -0.04 -9.21
N LYS A 72 11.94 0.45 -10.40
CA LYS A 72 12.33 1.84 -10.65
C LYS A 72 11.13 2.79 -10.62
N GLU A 73 9.97 2.37 -11.12
CA GLU A 73 8.75 3.19 -11.11
C GLU A 73 8.16 3.28 -9.71
N ILE A 74 8.11 2.15 -8.97
CA ILE A 74 7.73 2.16 -7.55
C ILE A 74 8.67 3.08 -6.76
N SER A 75 9.99 2.94 -6.91
CA SER A 75 10.93 3.76 -6.14
C SER A 75 10.74 5.26 -6.38
N GLY A 76 10.41 5.66 -7.61
CA GLY A 76 10.11 7.05 -7.93
C GLY A 76 8.78 7.50 -7.34
N MET A 77 7.71 6.72 -7.45
CA MET A 77 6.42 7.03 -6.83
C MET A 77 6.52 7.13 -5.31
N LEU A 78 7.25 6.21 -4.67
CA LEU A 78 7.45 6.21 -3.22
C LEU A 78 8.25 7.44 -2.73
N SER A 79 9.06 8.06 -3.59
CA SER A 79 9.81 9.29 -3.26
C SER A 79 8.93 10.52 -3.03
N ASN A 80 7.64 10.47 -3.38
CA ASN A 80 6.67 11.52 -3.07
C ASN A 80 6.44 11.70 -1.57
N LEU A 81 6.85 10.74 -0.75
CA LEU A 81 6.90 10.85 0.70
C LEU A 81 8.35 10.63 1.16
N THR A 82 8.94 11.64 1.79
CA THR A 82 10.34 11.57 2.25
C THR A 82 10.52 10.66 3.47
N ILE A 83 9.44 10.37 4.20
CA ILE A 83 9.43 9.47 5.35
C ILE A 83 9.43 8.02 4.87
N LYS A 84 10.29 7.19 5.46
CA LYS A 84 10.36 5.75 5.17
C LYS A 84 9.34 4.95 6.01
N PRO A 85 8.72 3.91 5.44
CA PRO A 85 7.80 3.05 6.18
C PRO A 85 8.54 2.11 7.14
N SER A 86 7.92 1.82 8.29
CA SER A 86 8.39 0.83 9.27
C SER A 86 8.07 -0.60 8.83
N SER A 87 7.02 -0.78 8.02
CA SER A 87 6.65 -2.09 7.47
C SER A 87 5.96 -1.96 6.11
N GLN A 88 6.03 -3.00 5.29
CA GLN A 88 5.45 -3.04 3.95
C GLN A 88 4.44 -4.19 3.85
N VAL A 89 3.26 -3.90 3.30
CA VAL A 89 2.21 -4.88 3.02
C VAL A 89 1.91 -4.81 1.53
N LEU A 90 2.20 -5.87 0.77
CA LEU A 90 1.79 -5.91 -0.63
C LEU A 90 0.38 -6.48 -0.73
N PHE A 91 -0.56 -5.70 -1.27
CA PHE A 91 -1.85 -6.21 -1.71
C PHE A 91 -1.77 -6.48 -3.22
N THR A 92 -2.24 -7.63 -3.70
CA THR A 92 -2.40 -7.89 -5.13
C THR A 92 -3.87 -8.21 -5.42
N TYR A 93 -4.37 -7.68 -6.53
CA TYR A 93 -5.75 -7.82 -6.97
C TYR A 93 -5.83 -8.92 -8.03
N THR A 94 -6.90 -9.72 -8.01
CA THR A 94 -7.36 -10.57 -9.13
C THR A 94 -8.90 -10.58 -9.07
N LYS A 95 -9.77 -10.98 -10.02
CA LYS A 95 -9.68 -11.32 -11.45
C LYS A 95 -10.55 -10.37 -12.31
N SER A 96 -11.22 -9.37 -11.73
CA SER A 96 -12.28 -8.61 -12.45
C SER A 96 -11.88 -7.19 -12.88
N SER A 97 -10.88 -6.58 -12.25
CA SER A 97 -10.32 -5.28 -12.63
C SER A 97 -8.80 -5.36 -12.61
N ILE A 98 -8.24 -5.95 -13.67
CA ILE A 98 -6.82 -6.18 -13.88
C ILE A 98 -5.96 -4.90 -13.95
N TYR A 99 -6.49 -3.73 -13.62
CA TYR A 99 -5.83 -2.42 -13.76
C TYR A 99 -5.80 -1.60 -12.47
N ASN A 100 -6.13 -2.24 -11.34
CA ASN A 100 -6.22 -1.61 -10.03
C ASN A 100 -5.28 -2.39 -9.10
N ASN A 101 -4.05 -1.91 -8.89
CA ASN A 101 -3.10 -2.53 -7.97
C ASN A 101 -3.01 -1.68 -6.70
N MET A 102 -3.07 -2.28 -5.52
CA MET A 102 -2.93 -1.56 -4.25
C MET A 102 -1.65 -1.94 -3.49
N LEU A 103 -0.89 -0.94 -3.05
CA LEU A 103 0.26 -1.16 -2.18
C LEU A 103 -0.07 -0.66 -0.77
N GLY A 104 0.31 -1.41 0.26
CA GLY A 104 0.13 -1.04 1.67
C GLY A 104 1.47 -0.72 2.34
N PHE A 105 1.49 0.34 3.16
CA PHE A 105 2.66 0.70 3.98
C PHE A 105 2.21 1.13 5.37
N TYR A 106 3.05 0.87 6.37
CA TYR A 106 2.83 1.34 7.74
C TYR A 106 3.97 2.25 8.19
N TYR A 107 3.62 3.37 8.80
CA TYR A 107 4.53 4.41 9.31
C TYR A 107 4.31 4.56 10.81
N GLU A 108 5.12 3.86 11.59
CA GLU A 108 5.06 3.88 13.06
C GLU A 108 5.47 5.25 13.62
N GLY A 109 4.78 5.69 14.68
CA GLY A 109 5.07 6.96 15.36
C GLY A 109 4.82 8.21 14.52
N LYS A 110 4.15 8.07 13.37
CA LYS A 110 3.76 9.19 12.50
C LYS A 110 2.28 9.53 12.64
N ASN A 111 1.96 10.78 12.35
CA ASN A 111 0.59 11.27 12.25
C ASN A 111 0.29 11.87 10.85
N LEU A 112 -0.97 12.18 10.57
CA LEU A 112 -1.38 12.77 9.29
C LEU A 112 -0.72 14.12 9.00
N THR A 113 -0.39 14.93 10.01
CA THR A 113 0.36 16.19 9.83
C THR A 113 1.77 15.93 9.34
N ASP A 114 2.45 14.91 9.87
CA ASP A 114 3.77 14.48 9.38
C ASP A 114 3.69 14.10 7.90
N ILE A 115 2.64 13.38 7.50
CA ILE A 115 2.40 13.04 6.09
C ILE A 115 2.26 14.31 5.25
N LYS A 116 1.35 15.23 5.60
CA LYS A 116 1.13 16.49 4.84
C LYS A 116 2.41 17.29 4.65
N ASN A 117 3.20 17.41 5.71
CA ASN A 117 4.45 18.19 5.69
C ASN A 117 5.50 17.57 4.77
N ASN A 118 5.53 16.24 4.67
CA ASN A 118 6.56 15.49 3.95
C ASN A 118 6.11 14.95 2.59
N PHE A 119 4.83 15.09 2.25
CA PHE A 119 4.32 14.75 0.93
C PHE A 119 4.67 15.85 -0.08
N SER A 120 5.02 15.46 -1.31
CA SER A 120 5.37 16.41 -2.37
C SER A 120 4.18 17.28 -2.77
N ILE A 121 2.97 16.74 -2.73
CA ILE A 121 1.72 17.48 -2.96
C ILE A 121 1.25 18.02 -1.62
N LYS A 122 1.15 19.35 -1.49
CA LYS A 122 0.85 19.98 -0.19
C LYS A 122 -0.62 19.96 0.18
N THR A 123 -1.50 19.93 -0.82
CA THR A 123 -2.95 19.93 -0.60
C THR A 123 -3.52 18.56 -0.98
N PRO A 124 -4.10 17.81 -0.03
CA PRO A 124 -4.82 16.59 -0.36
C PRO A 124 -6.09 16.91 -1.16
N GLU A 125 -6.55 15.95 -1.98
CA GLU A 125 -7.86 16.05 -2.66
C GLU A 125 -9.01 16.01 -1.64
N LYS A 126 -8.87 15.16 -0.61
CA LYS A 126 -9.79 15.10 0.53
C LYS A 126 -9.03 15.00 1.85
N GLU A 127 -9.50 15.74 2.83
CA GLU A 127 -9.07 15.66 4.22
C GLU A 127 -10.26 15.20 5.07
N MET A 128 -10.05 14.15 5.84
CA MET A 128 -11.05 13.49 6.69
C MET A 128 -10.53 13.48 8.13
N GLN A 129 -11.41 13.25 9.10
CA GLN A 129 -11.03 13.25 10.52
C GLN A 129 -9.85 12.31 10.79
N ASN A 130 -9.92 11.09 10.27
CA ASN A 130 -8.90 10.06 10.46
C ASN A 130 -8.14 9.70 9.16
N GLY A 131 -8.14 10.57 8.15
CA GLY A 131 -7.40 10.26 6.93
C GLY A 131 -7.17 11.39 5.92
N LEU A 132 -6.35 11.08 4.92
CA LEU A 132 -6.02 11.96 3.79
C LEU A 132 -6.14 11.17 2.49
N LEU A 133 -6.57 11.83 1.42
CA LEU A 133 -6.53 11.30 0.06
C LEU A 133 -5.72 12.26 -0.82
N TYR A 134 -4.68 11.72 -1.44
CA TYR A 134 -3.95 12.39 -2.52
C TYR A 134 -4.21 11.69 -3.84
N THR A 135 -4.37 12.48 -4.89
CA THR A 135 -4.45 11.95 -6.26
C THR A 135 -3.54 12.73 -7.17
N TYR A 136 -2.92 12.05 -8.12
CA TYR A 136 -1.97 12.66 -9.05
C TYR A 136 -1.66 11.76 -10.23
N GLU A 137 -1.09 12.34 -11.28
CA GLU A 137 -0.52 11.60 -12.40
C GLU A 137 0.99 11.39 -12.21
N TYR A 138 1.45 10.19 -12.53
CA TYR A 138 2.87 9.86 -12.54
C TYR A 138 3.20 9.01 -13.77
N LYS A 139 3.94 9.59 -14.73
CA LYS A 139 4.40 8.90 -15.94
C LYS A 139 3.29 8.16 -16.73
N GLY A 140 2.11 8.78 -16.84
CA GLY A 140 0.96 8.21 -17.54
C GLY A 140 0.10 7.24 -16.72
N TYR A 141 0.45 7.03 -15.44
CA TYR A 141 -0.40 6.34 -14.48
C TYR A 141 -1.17 7.35 -13.63
N TYR A 142 -2.42 7.03 -13.31
CA TYR A 142 -3.20 7.79 -12.33
C TYR A 142 -3.09 7.11 -10.97
N ILE A 143 -2.72 7.87 -9.95
CA ILE A 143 -2.42 7.36 -8.60
C ILE A 143 -3.44 7.92 -7.62
N MET A 144 -3.94 7.06 -6.73
CA MET A 144 -4.69 7.47 -5.53
C MET A 144 -3.98 6.93 -4.29
N GLU A 145 -3.63 7.81 -3.37
CA GLU A 145 -3.01 7.44 -2.10
C GLU A 145 -3.89 7.83 -0.91
N PHE A 146 -4.28 6.81 -0.16
CA PHE A 146 -5.09 6.94 1.04
C PHE A 146 -4.21 6.77 2.26
N TYR A 147 -4.26 7.73 3.17
CA TYR A 147 -3.58 7.66 4.46
C TYR A 147 -4.63 7.60 5.55
N ARG A 148 -4.44 6.68 6.50
CA ARG A 148 -5.33 6.51 7.64
C ARG A 148 -4.56 6.58 8.95
N GLN A 149 -5.03 7.43 9.86
CA GLN A 149 -4.51 7.48 11.22
C GLN A 149 -4.88 6.19 11.97
N GLN A 150 -3.90 5.64 12.68
CA GLN A 150 -4.04 4.60 13.70
C GLN A 150 -3.48 5.15 15.02
N GLU A 151 -3.80 4.51 16.13
CA GLU A 151 -3.37 4.95 17.47
C GLU A 151 -1.85 5.20 17.56
N LYS A 152 -1.05 4.36 16.91
CA LYS A 152 0.43 4.38 16.98
C LYS A 152 1.13 4.69 15.66
N GLY A 153 0.40 5.10 14.62
CA GLY A 153 1.03 5.38 13.32
C GLY A 153 0.04 5.66 12.21
N VAL A 154 0.51 5.64 10.97
CA VAL A 154 -0.32 5.85 9.77
C VAL A 154 -0.20 4.66 8.83
N VAL A 155 -1.34 4.19 8.32
CA VAL A 155 -1.39 3.23 7.22
C VAL A 155 -1.57 3.99 5.91
N ARG A 156 -0.80 3.63 4.88
CA ARG A 156 -0.92 4.16 3.51
C ARG A 156 -1.36 3.05 2.58
N PHE A 157 -2.35 3.33 1.74
CA PHE A 157 -2.75 2.52 0.61
C PHE A 157 -2.49 3.29 -0.68
N ILE A 158 -1.85 2.68 -1.68
CA ILE A 158 -1.56 3.30 -2.98
C ILE A 158 -2.23 2.48 -4.07
N SER A 159 -3.27 3.03 -4.69
CA SER A 159 -3.90 2.46 -5.86
C SER A 159 -3.28 3.05 -7.13
N VAL A 160 -2.93 2.18 -8.07
CA VAL A 160 -2.28 2.56 -9.34
C VAL A 160 -3.17 2.17 -10.51
N ASN A 161 -3.46 3.13 -11.39
CA ASN A 161 -4.23 2.95 -12.61
C ASN A 161 -3.37 3.17 -13.85
N ASN A 162 -3.51 2.28 -14.84
CA ASN A 162 -3.03 2.52 -16.19
C ASN A 162 -4.15 3.12 -17.04
N SER A 163 -4.10 4.44 -17.25
CA SER A 163 -5.14 5.18 -17.98
C SER A 163 -5.29 4.75 -19.45
N ALA A 164 -4.26 4.11 -20.03
CA ALA A 164 -4.35 3.54 -21.38
C ALA A 164 -5.17 2.23 -21.44
N LYS A 165 -5.52 1.67 -20.29
CA LYS A 165 -6.20 0.37 -20.17
C LYS A 165 -7.54 0.42 -19.44
N GLN A 166 -7.72 1.40 -18.56
CA GLN A 166 -8.97 1.64 -17.84
C GLN A 166 -9.20 3.14 -17.73
N ALA A 167 -10.45 3.58 -17.93
CA ALA A 167 -10.83 4.97 -17.71
C ALA A 167 -10.64 5.39 -16.24
N VAL A 168 -10.11 6.59 -16.03
CA VAL A 168 -9.79 7.12 -14.70
C VAL A 168 -11.05 7.25 -13.84
N GLU A 169 -12.19 7.60 -14.44
CA GLU A 169 -13.47 7.74 -13.75
C GLU A 169 -13.93 6.41 -13.15
N LYS A 170 -13.77 5.31 -13.91
CA LYS A 170 -14.08 3.97 -13.43
C LYS A 170 -13.16 3.57 -12.29
N PHE A 171 -11.86 3.84 -12.41
CA PHE A 171 -10.88 3.57 -11.35
C PHE A 171 -11.16 4.36 -10.07
N ARG A 172 -11.50 5.65 -10.19
CA ARG A 172 -11.86 6.50 -9.05
C ARG A 172 -13.14 6.01 -8.37
N LEU A 173 -14.14 5.61 -9.15
CA LEU A 173 -15.38 5.04 -8.62
C LEU A 173 -15.12 3.75 -7.83
N GLU A 174 -14.34 2.82 -8.41
CA GLU A 174 -13.96 1.56 -7.74
C GLU A 174 -13.23 1.81 -6.41
N ASN A 175 -12.22 2.68 -6.41
CA ASN A 175 -11.45 2.97 -5.18
C ASN A 175 -12.25 3.75 -4.15
N ASN A 176 -13.10 4.71 -4.57
CA ASN A 176 -13.97 5.41 -3.65
C ASN A 176 -15.00 4.48 -3.00
N ASN A 177 -15.55 3.52 -3.74
CA ASN A 177 -16.48 2.55 -3.17
C ASN A 177 -15.76 1.66 -2.14
N VAL A 178 -14.58 1.14 -2.47
CA VAL A 178 -13.78 0.34 -1.51
C VAL A 178 -13.51 1.13 -0.23
N PHE A 179 -12.99 2.35 -0.34
CA PHE A 179 -12.56 3.08 0.85
C PHE A 179 -13.73 3.78 1.55
N PHE A 180 -14.56 4.53 0.84
CA PHE A 180 -15.55 5.42 1.46
C PHE A 180 -16.94 4.83 1.61
N ASP A 181 -17.31 3.78 0.87
CA ASP A 181 -18.62 3.15 1.00
C ASP A 181 -18.50 1.87 1.86
N ILE A 182 -17.69 0.90 1.42
CA ILE A 182 -17.51 -0.39 2.10
C ILE A 182 -16.77 -0.25 3.43
N ASN A 183 -15.85 0.71 3.51
CA ASN A 183 -14.99 0.97 4.67
C ASN A 183 -15.22 2.36 5.27
N ALA A 184 -16.44 2.91 5.14
CA ALA A 184 -16.80 4.24 5.62
C ALA A 184 -16.39 4.50 7.09
N GLN A 185 -16.53 3.48 7.93
CA GLN A 185 -16.20 3.50 9.36
C GLN A 185 -14.71 3.75 9.66
N LEU A 186 -13.83 3.65 8.67
CA LEU A 186 -12.39 3.83 8.85
C LEU A 186 -11.96 5.30 8.87
N TRP A 187 -12.80 6.23 8.39
CA TRP A 187 -12.43 7.62 8.12
C TRP A 187 -13.05 8.65 9.07
N ASN A 188 -14.13 8.24 9.73
CA ASN A 188 -14.83 9.01 10.75
C ASN A 188 -14.11 8.92 12.10
#